data_AF-A0AAU4M4H6-F1
#
_entry.id   AF-A0AAU4M4H6-F1
#
_cell.length_a   1.000
_cell.length_b   1.000
_cell.length_c   1.000
_cell.angle_alpha   90.00
_cell.angle_beta   90.00
_cell.angle_gamma   90.00
#
_symmetry.space_group_name_H-M   'P 1'
#
loop_
_entity.id
_entity.type
_entity.pdbx_description
1 polymer ?
#
loop_
_entity_poly.entity_id
_entity_poly.type
_entity_poly.pdbx_seq_one_letter_code
_entity_poly.pdbx_strand_id
1 'polypeptide(L)'
;MAGLAALGLLAVGCSTGGTGTRDEGPAGTQPVAQVTPSVAAPPTGKADRRVDAVQLVKQDPRVSERVRTDLKPCTGNEYPVDSSYGTLTGGSSADVVVNVMTCGDSVGVGTYVYRPRSNGTYENVFTMEQPAIYGTIDRGDLVVTTQVYEKKDAVAYPSGEEVVTYHWAGNRFNEHDRVHNDFNRAVGNGEGDLPGAAEPAKS
;
A
#
# COMPACT_ATOMS: atom_id res chain seq x y z
N MET A 1 -33.35 -10.75 58.17
CA MET A 1 -33.33 -12.22 58.20
C MET A 1 -32.03 -12.67 57.56
N ALA A 2 -31.23 -13.42 58.31
CA ALA A 2 -30.02 -14.08 57.86
C ALA A 2 -30.35 -15.30 56.98
N GLY A 3 -29.37 -15.76 56.19
CA GLY A 3 -29.38 -17.07 55.53
C GLY A 3 -28.28 -17.12 54.45
N LEU A 4 -27.05 -17.47 54.80
CA LEU A 4 -26.42 -18.81 54.79
C LEU A 4 -26.07 -19.34 53.38
N ALA A 5 -24.78 -19.67 53.29
CA ALA A 5 -24.02 -20.11 52.13
C ALA A 5 -24.41 -21.49 51.57
N ALA A 6 -24.07 -21.74 50.30
CA ALA A 6 -23.60 -23.05 49.85
C ALA A 6 -22.76 -22.94 48.55
N LEU A 7 -21.67 -23.69 48.54
CA LEU A 7 -20.67 -23.85 47.49
C LEU A 7 -21.19 -24.63 46.27
N GLY A 8 -20.59 -24.45 45.10
CA GLY A 8 -20.87 -25.28 43.93
C GLY A 8 -19.92 -25.12 42.75
N LEU A 9 -18.88 -25.96 42.74
CA LEU A 9 -18.18 -26.59 41.60
C LEU A 9 -17.31 -25.72 40.66
N LEU A 10 -15.99 -25.90 40.85
CA LEU A 10 -14.99 -25.70 39.80
C LEU A 10 -15.12 -26.80 38.74
N ALA A 11 -15.22 -26.40 37.47
CA ALA A 11 -14.77 -27.20 36.34
C ALA A 11 -13.86 -26.32 35.47
N VAL A 12 -12.56 -26.56 35.60
CA VAL A 12 -11.51 -25.92 34.80
C VAL A 12 -11.49 -26.60 33.43
N GLY A 13 -11.89 -25.88 32.38
CA GLY A 13 -11.76 -26.33 31.00
C GLY A 13 -10.65 -25.54 30.29
N CYS A 14 -9.39 -25.91 30.51
CA CYS A 14 -8.30 -25.44 29.66
C CYS A 14 -8.35 -26.21 28.34
N SER A 15 -8.88 -25.61 27.27
CA SER A 15 -8.63 -26.10 25.92
C SER A 15 -7.27 -25.61 25.45
N THR A 16 -6.20 -26.34 25.79
CA THR A 16 -4.92 -26.21 25.09
C THR A 16 -5.04 -26.96 23.75
N GLY A 17 -5.62 -26.27 22.77
CA GLY A 17 -5.66 -26.73 21.39
C GLY A 17 -4.32 -26.48 20.71
N GLY A 18 -3.55 -27.56 20.55
CA GLY A 18 -2.58 -27.78 19.46
C GLY A 18 -1.54 -26.68 19.20
N THR A 19 -0.35 -26.82 19.79
CA THR A 19 0.87 -26.30 19.16
C THR A 19 1.21 -27.21 17.98
N GLY A 20 0.55 -26.99 16.85
CA GLY A 20 1.04 -27.50 15.58
C GLY A 20 2.38 -26.83 15.31
N THR A 21 3.46 -27.59 15.37
CA THR A 21 4.76 -27.19 14.83
C THR A 21 4.55 -26.92 13.35
N ARG A 22 4.38 -25.65 12.98
CA ARG A 22 4.37 -25.24 11.59
C ARG A 22 5.82 -25.31 11.14
N ASP A 23 6.11 -26.34 10.37
CA ASP A 23 7.34 -26.45 9.60
C ASP A 23 7.26 -25.37 8.52
N GLU A 24 7.72 -24.16 8.85
CA GLU A 24 7.95 -23.12 7.86
C GLU A 24 9.19 -23.57 7.08
N GLY A 25 8.96 -24.34 6.02
CA GLY A 25 9.97 -24.67 5.02
C GLY A 25 10.66 -23.41 4.49
N PRO A 26 11.83 -23.54 3.84
CA PRO A 26 12.69 -22.42 3.50
C PRO A 26 11.89 -21.33 2.79
N ALA A 27 12.03 -20.10 3.27
CA ALA A 27 11.38 -18.93 2.73
C ALA A 27 11.59 -18.91 1.21
N GLY A 28 10.52 -19.21 0.47
CA GLY A 28 10.56 -19.16 -0.98
C GLY A 28 10.96 -17.76 -1.38
N THR A 29 11.93 -17.64 -2.29
CA THR A 29 12.25 -16.41 -3.00
C THR A 29 11.05 -16.03 -3.86
N GLN A 30 10.01 -15.49 -3.24
CA GLN A 30 8.94 -14.86 -3.97
C GLN A 30 9.46 -13.49 -4.43
N PRO A 31 9.29 -13.15 -5.71
CA PRO A 31 9.48 -11.79 -6.17
C PRO A 31 8.68 -10.83 -5.29
N VAL A 32 9.25 -9.65 -5.03
CA VAL A 32 8.62 -8.50 -4.38
C VAL A 32 7.14 -8.45 -4.77
N ALA A 33 6.25 -8.35 -3.78
CA ALA A 33 4.81 -8.35 -4.00
C ALA A 33 4.44 -7.34 -5.09
N GLN A 34 4.23 -7.83 -6.31
CA GLN A 34 3.48 -7.10 -7.31
C GLN A 34 2.08 -6.94 -6.72
N VAL A 35 1.74 -5.72 -6.31
CA VAL A 35 0.39 -5.35 -5.92
C VAL A 35 -0.49 -5.66 -7.12
N THR A 36 -1.10 -6.84 -7.09
CA THR A 36 -2.05 -7.24 -8.10
C THR A 36 -3.32 -6.48 -7.78
N PRO A 37 -3.86 -5.64 -8.66
CA PRO A 37 -5.06 -4.89 -8.36
C PRO A 37 -6.17 -5.88 -7.99
N SER A 38 -6.64 -5.81 -6.74
CA SER A 38 -7.81 -6.56 -6.32
C SER A 38 -8.98 -6.09 -7.16
N VAL A 39 -9.62 -7.03 -7.86
CA VAL A 39 -10.91 -6.78 -8.53
C VAL A 39 -11.94 -6.50 -7.43
N ALA A 40 -12.14 -5.22 -7.12
CA ALA A 40 -13.16 -4.78 -6.19
C ALA A 40 -14.54 -5.25 -6.69
N ALA A 41 -15.36 -5.76 -5.77
CA ALA A 41 -16.73 -6.17 -6.05
C ALA A 41 -17.53 -5.01 -6.70
N PRO A 42 -18.43 -5.29 -7.65
CA PRO A 42 -19.14 -4.23 -8.37
C PRO A 42 -20.02 -3.42 -7.40
N PRO A 43 -19.97 -2.08 -7.44
CA PRO A 43 -20.79 -1.25 -6.58
C PRO A 43 -22.27 -1.40 -6.95
N THR A 44 -23.13 -1.62 -5.96
CA THR A 44 -24.59 -1.71 -6.13
C THR A 44 -25.28 -0.33 -6.14
N GLY A 45 -24.55 0.73 -6.48
CA GLY A 45 -25.05 2.10 -6.60
C GLY A 45 -25.29 2.50 -8.06
N LYS A 46 -26.12 3.53 -8.29
CA LYS A 46 -26.25 4.16 -9.62
C LYS A 46 -24.85 4.43 -10.16
N ALA A 47 -24.60 4.10 -11.43
CA ALA A 47 -23.31 4.30 -12.06
C ALA A 47 -22.99 5.80 -12.11
N ASP A 48 -22.42 6.33 -11.04
CA ASP A 48 -21.77 7.61 -11.04
C ASP A 48 -20.72 7.53 -12.14
N ARG A 49 -20.84 8.41 -13.12
CA ARG A 49 -19.93 8.50 -14.25
C ARG A 49 -18.51 8.59 -13.68
N ARG A 50 -17.73 7.52 -13.87
CA ARG A 50 -16.33 7.51 -13.46
C ARG A 50 -15.63 8.72 -14.08
N VAL A 51 -14.88 9.42 -13.24
CA VAL A 51 -14.08 10.56 -13.69
C VAL A 51 -12.99 10.11 -14.64
N ASP A 52 -12.60 10.98 -15.56
CA ASP A 52 -11.40 10.78 -16.36
C ASP A 52 -10.18 11.20 -15.52
N ALA A 53 -9.58 10.24 -14.82
CA ALA A 53 -8.45 10.49 -13.93
C ALA A 53 -7.24 11.08 -14.67
N VAL A 54 -7.01 10.68 -15.94
CA VAL A 54 -5.92 11.20 -16.76
C VAL A 54 -6.14 12.68 -17.06
N GLN A 55 -7.37 13.06 -17.45
CA GLN A 55 -7.70 14.47 -17.68
C GLN A 55 -7.64 15.29 -16.41
N LEU A 56 -8.09 14.76 -15.26
CA LEU A 56 -7.95 15.45 -13.97
C LEU A 56 -6.50 15.82 -13.70
N VAL A 57 -5.58 14.86 -13.76
CA VAL A 57 -4.16 15.09 -13.50
C VAL A 57 -3.54 16.04 -14.53
N LYS A 58 -3.85 15.87 -15.83
CA LYS A 58 -3.28 16.72 -16.89
C LYS A 58 -3.74 18.18 -16.84
N GLN A 59 -4.96 18.44 -16.39
CA GLN A 59 -5.53 19.79 -16.33
C GLN A 59 -5.27 20.49 -15.00
N ASP A 60 -4.81 19.76 -14.00
CA ASP A 60 -4.61 20.30 -12.66
C ASP A 60 -3.31 21.12 -12.57
N PRO A 61 -3.38 22.42 -12.23
CA PRO A 61 -2.20 23.26 -12.08
C PRO A 61 -1.36 22.95 -10.84
N ARG A 62 -1.88 22.16 -9.88
CA ARG A 62 -1.11 21.72 -8.69
C ARG A 62 -0.20 20.54 -8.98
N VAL A 63 -0.45 19.81 -10.07
CA VAL A 63 0.42 18.73 -10.53
C VAL A 63 1.63 19.33 -11.23
N SER A 64 2.83 18.83 -10.91
CA SER A 64 4.04 19.34 -11.54
C SER A 64 4.02 19.18 -13.06
N GLU A 65 4.71 20.08 -13.75
CA GLU A 65 4.89 19.99 -15.20
C GLU A 65 5.54 18.68 -15.62
N ARG A 66 6.48 18.16 -14.81
CA ARG A 66 7.14 16.88 -15.05
C ARG A 66 6.13 15.74 -15.09
N VAL A 67 5.33 15.58 -14.04
CA VAL A 67 4.33 14.49 -14.00
C VAL A 67 3.32 14.64 -15.15
N ARG A 68 2.83 15.86 -15.42
CA ARG A 68 1.85 16.07 -16.52
C ARG A 68 2.42 15.75 -17.90
N THR A 69 3.69 16.08 -18.13
CA THR A 69 4.36 15.86 -19.42
C THR A 69 4.75 14.39 -19.61
N ASP A 70 5.20 13.74 -18.54
CA ASP A 70 5.58 12.32 -18.55
C ASP A 70 4.36 11.40 -18.54
N LEU A 71 3.18 11.89 -18.13
CA LEU A 71 1.91 11.18 -18.19
C LEU A 71 1.41 11.03 -19.65
N LYS A 72 1.92 10.00 -20.30
CA LYS A 72 1.56 9.55 -21.65
C LYS A 72 1.07 8.09 -21.63
N PRO A 73 0.36 7.64 -22.67
CA PRO A 73 -0.01 6.24 -22.75
C PRO A 73 1.23 5.34 -22.76
N CYS A 74 1.19 4.25 -22.01
CA CYS A 74 2.22 3.21 -21.99
C CYS A 74 2.11 2.30 -23.19
N THR A 75 0.89 1.91 -23.56
CA THR A 75 0.60 1.08 -24.72
C THR A 75 -0.78 1.45 -25.26
N GLY A 76 -0.85 1.79 -26.55
CA GLY A 76 -2.08 2.27 -27.17
C GLY A 76 -2.65 3.49 -26.43
N ASN A 77 -3.79 3.31 -25.78
CA ASN A 77 -4.49 4.35 -25.01
C ASN A 77 -4.45 4.12 -23.48
N GLU A 78 -3.69 3.13 -23.02
CA GLU A 78 -3.58 2.79 -21.59
C GLU A 78 -2.55 3.70 -20.92
N TYR A 79 -2.96 4.40 -19.87
CA TYR A 79 -2.11 5.28 -19.08
C TYR A 79 -1.69 4.59 -17.77
N PRO A 80 -0.51 4.92 -17.20
CA PRO A 80 -0.06 4.36 -15.94
C PRO A 80 -0.73 5.09 -14.76
N VAL A 81 -2.06 5.06 -14.73
CA VAL A 81 -2.87 5.74 -13.73
C VAL A 81 -3.81 4.73 -13.11
N ASP A 82 -3.81 4.69 -11.78
CA ASP A 82 -4.78 3.96 -11.00
C ASP A 82 -5.68 4.94 -10.23
N SER A 83 -6.94 4.56 -10.03
CA SER A 83 -7.90 5.39 -9.31
C SER A 83 -8.79 4.57 -8.39
N SER A 84 -8.93 5.05 -7.16
CA SER A 84 -9.85 4.49 -6.17
C SER A 84 -10.83 5.56 -5.68
N TYR A 85 -12.02 5.12 -5.28
CA TYR A 85 -13.13 5.99 -4.89
C TYR A 85 -13.53 5.69 -3.45
N GLY A 86 -13.77 6.73 -2.65
CA GLY A 86 -14.21 6.58 -1.27
C GLY A 86 -14.55 7.91 -0.62
N THR A 87 -15.03 7.86 0.62
CA THR A 87 -15.38 9.07 1.38
C THR A 87 -14.22 9.44 2.29
N LEU A 88 -13.41 10.41 1.87
CA LEU A 88 -12.29 10.96 2.63
C LEU A 88 -12.64 12.34 3.22
N THR A 89 -13.41 13.15 2.51
CA THR A 89 -13.66 14.56 2.85
C THR A 89 -15.06 14.82 3.44
N GLY A 90 -15.82 13.75 3.71
CA GLY A 90 -17.19 13.80 4.24
C GLY A 90 -18.24 14.34 3.27
N GLY A 91 -17.92 14.44 1.97
CA GLY A 91 -18.86 14.86 0.93
C GLY A 91 -19.94 13.82 0.61
N SER A 92 -21.01 14.26 -0.06
CA SER A 92 -22.11 13.39 -0.51
C SER A 92 -21.76 12.50 -1.71
N SER A 93 -20.67 12.82 -2.40
CA SER A 93 -20.13 12.08 -3.54
C SER A 93 -18.73 11.60 -3.19
N ALA A 94 -18.32 10.47 -3.77
CA ALA A 94 -17.01 9.90 -3.50
C ALA A 94 -15.88 10.85 -3.93
N ASP A 95 -14.88 10.99 -3.06
CA ASP A 95 -13.57 11.51 -3.42
C ASP A 95 -12.84 10.48 -4.29
N VAL A 96 -11.86 10.94 -5.06
CA VAL A 96 -11.06 10.10 -5.95
C VAL A 96 -9.60 10.21 -5.55
N VAL A 97 -8.98 9.10 -5.18
CA VAL A 97 -7.52 9.00 -5.07
C VAL A 97 -6.99 8.59 -6.43
N VAL A 98 -6.04 9.35 -6.97
CA VAL A 98 -5.39 9.07 -8.26
C VAL A 98 -3.91 8.85 -8.00
N ASN A 99 -3.40 7.69 -8.42
CA ASN A 99 -1.98 7.37 -8.38
C ASN A 99 -1.43 7.39 -9.81
N VAL A 100 -0.36 8.15 -10.04
CA VAL A 100 0.39 8.14 -11.29
C VAL A 100 1.64 7.30 -11.10
N MET A 101 1.90 6.41 -12.04
CA MET A 101 3.01 5.47 -12.01
C MET A 101 3.87 5.58 -13.27
N THR A 102 5.01 4.92 -13.26
CA THR A 102 5.80 4.66 -14.46
C THR A 102 5.20 3.52 -15.28
N CYS A 103 5.39 3.56 -16.60
CA CYS A 103 4.82 2.56 -17.51
C CYS A 103 5.46 1.17 -17.43
N GLY A 104 6.75 1.08 -17.08
CA GLY A 104 7.51 -0.16 -17.18
C GLY A 104 7.39 -1.04 -15.93
N ASP A 105 7.55 -0.43 -14.78
CA ASP A 105 7.67 -1.08 -13.47
C ASP A 105 6.56 -0.67 -12.50
N SER A 106 5.58 0.12 -12.94
CA SER A 106 4.43 0.57 -12.14
C SER A 106 4.84 1.24 -10.82
N VAL A 107 6.02 1.86 -10.80
CA VAL A 107 6.52 2.60 -9.65
C VAL A 107 5.78 3.93 -9.58
N GLY A 108 5.12 4.18 -8.46
CA GLY A 108 4.39 5.42 -8.24
C GLY A 108 5.30 6.64 -8.20
N VAL A 109 4.86 7.71 -8.84
CA VAL A 109 5.58 8.99 -8.93
C VAL A 109 4.75 10.16 -8.38
N GLY A 110 3.46 9.93 -8.12
CA GLY A 110 2.62 10.90 -7.44
C GLY A 110 1.27 10.32 -7.04
N THR A 111 0.73 10.85 -5.94
CA THR A 111 -0.61 10.54 -5.44
C THR A 111 -1.39 11.83 -5.18
N TYR A 112 -2.66 11.83 -5.56
CA TYR A 112 -3.53 13.00 -5.55
C TYR A 112 -4.90 12.63 -5.00
N VAL A 113 -5.53 13.54 -4.24
CA VAL A 113 -6.93 13.39 -3.83
C VAL A 113 -7.76 14.48 -4.47
N TYR A 114 -8.80 14.07 -5.19
CA TYR A 114 -9.76 14.93 -5.85
C TYR A 114 -11.12 14.85 -5.16
N ARG A 115 -11.59 15.98 -4.63
CA ARG A 115 -12.88 16.13 -3.97
C ARG A 115 -13.93 16.68 -4.96
N PRO A 116 -15.14 16.11 -5.01
CA PRO A 116 -16.21 16.64 -5.85
C PRO A 116 -16.70 18.02 -5.37
N ARG A 117 -17.00 18.90 -6.32
CA ARG A 117 -17.60 20.22 -6.12
C ARG A 117 -19.08 20.21 -6.55
N SER A 118 -19.85 21.20 -6.08
CA SER A 118 -21.29 21.33 -6.37
C SER A 118 -21.60 21.57 -7.85
N ASN A 119 -20.66 22.09 -8.63
CA ASN A 119 -20.76 22.30 -10.08
C ASN A 119 -20.41 21.05 -10.90
N GLY A 120 -20.17 19.91 -10.27
CA GLY A 120 -19.80 18.65 -10.92
C GLY A 120 -18.33 18.53 -11.31
N THR A 121 -17.49 19.54 -11.03
CA THR A 121 -16.04 19.42 -11.20
C THR A 121 -15.40 18.80 -9.96
N TYR A 122 -14.12 18.44 -10.07
CA TYR A 122 -13.32 17.97 -8.95
C TYR A 122 -12.23 18.98 -8.63
N GLU A 123 -11.93 19.14 -7.35
CA GLU A 123 -10.84 19.97 -6.84
C GLU A 123 -9.78 19.06 -6.20
N ASN A 124 -8.52 19.29 -6.55
CA ASN A 124 -7.40 18.66 -5.85
C ASN A 124 -7.29 19.22 -4.43
N VAL A 125 -7.28 18.35 -3.43
CA VAL A 125 -7.17 18.69 -2.00
C VAL A 125 -5.98 18.02 -1.31
N PHE A 126 -5.22 17.20 -2.03
CA PHE A 126 -3.97 16.58 -1.59
C PHE A 126 -3.08 16.33 -2.80
N THR A 127 -1.79 16.59 -2.66
CA THR A 127 -0.78 16.33 -3.69
C THR A 127 0.51 15.91 -2.99
N MET A 128 1.06 14.78 -3.42
CA MET A 128 2.41 14.38 -3.04
C MET A 128 3.08 13.71 -4.22
N GLU A 129 4.21 14.27 -4.66
CA GLU A 129 4.97 13.79 -5.81
C GLU A 129 6.39 13.46 -5.36
N GLN A 130 6.68 12.16 -5.28
CA GLN A 130 8.01 11.64 -5.00
C GLN A 130 8.13 10.21 -5.52
N PRO A 131 9.35 9.68 -5.72
CA PRO A 131 9.54 8.31 -6.18
C PRO A 131 8.95 7.28 -5.21
N ALA A 132 8.46 6.18 -5.77
CA ALA A 132 7.95 5.01 -5.04
C ALA A 132 6.86 5.33 -4.01
N ILE A 133 5.96 6.25 -4.34
CA ILE A 133 4.80 6.63 -3.54
C ILE A 133 3.52 5.96 -4.03
N TYR A 134 2.65 5.55 -3.12
CA TYR A 134 1.32 5.07 -3.49
C TYR A 134 0.29 5.41 -2.40
N GLY A 135 -0.87 5.91 -2.80
CA GLY A 135 -1.96 6.30 -1.91
C GLY A 135 -3.12 5.32 -1.97
N THR A 136 -3.67 4.99 -0.80
CA THR A 136 -4.83 4.11 -0.64
C THR A 136 -5.86 4.73 0.31
N ILE A 137 -7.08 4.24 0.26
CA ILE A 137 -8.15 4.63 1.17
C ILE A 137 -8.30 3.53 2.21
N ASP A 138 -8.13 3.87 3.49
CA ASP A 138 -8.40 2.96 4.61
C ASP A 138 -9.35 3.61 5.61
N ARG A 139 -10.54 3.04 5.79
CA ARG A 139 -11.57 3.50 6.77
C ARG A 139 -11.87 5.00 6.77
N GLY A 140 -11.74 5.67 5.61
CA GLY A 140 -12.01 7.11 5.45
C GLY A 140 -10.78 8.01 5.62
N ASP A 141 -9.62 7.43 5.90
CA ASP A 141 -8.32 8.10 5.87
C ASP A 141 -7.59 7.81 4.55
N LEU A 142 -6.72 8.74 4.18
CA LEU A 142 -5.75 8.55 3.10
C LEU A 142 -4.49 7.94 3.71
N VAL A 143 -4.14 6.72 3.31
CA VAL A 143 -2.88 6.08 3.72
C VAL A 143 -1.90 6.16 2.56
N VAL A 144 -0.79 6.85 2.78
CA VAL A 144 0.28 7.01 1.79
C VAL A 144 1.47 6.16 2.21
N THR A 145 1.87 5.24 1.34
CA THR A 145 3.06 4.42 1.53
C THR A 145 4.16 4.90 0.58
N THR A 146 5.37 5.05 1.11
CA THR A 146 6.55 5.49 0.35
C THR A 146 7.70 4.54 0.64
N GLN A 147 8.38 4.06 -0.40
CA GLN A 147 9.57 3.23 -0.19
C GLN A 147 10.78 4.11 0.15
N VAL A 148 11.57 3.67 1.12
CA VAL A 148 12.77 4.37 1.61
C VAL A 148 14.02 3.67 1.10
N TYR A 149 14.89 4.46 0.46
CA TYR A 149 16.15 4.00 -0.13
C TYR A 149 17.34 4.65 0.56
N GLU A 150 18.24 3.84 1.10
CA GLU A 150 19.56 4.28 1.52
C GLU A 150 20.51 4.46 0.32
N LYS A 151 21.62 5.17 0.53
CA LYS A 151 22.59 5.53 -0.52
C LYS A 151 23.14 4.33 -1.31
N LYS A 152 23.14 3.13 -0.73
CA LYS A 152 23.70 1.90 -1.34
C LYS A 152 22.61 0.94 -1.83
N ASP A 153 21.34 1.37 -1.81
CA ASP A 153 20.24 0.53 -2.22
C ASP A 153 20.20 0.41 -3.73
N ALA A 154 19.94 -0.80 -4.20
CA ALA A 154 19.54 -0.99 -5.58
C ALA A 154 18.09 -0.52 -5.74
N VAL A 155 17.74 -0.02 -6.93
CA VAL A 155 16.37 0.42 -7.25
C VAL A 155 15.33 -0.67 -6.99
N ALA A 156 15.69 -1.95 -7.15
CA ALA A 156 14.79 -3.07 -6.89
C ALA A 156 14.63 -3.44 -5.40
N TYR A 157 15.46 -2.89 -4.51
CA TYR A 157 15.59 -3.34 -3.12
C TYR A 157 15.65 -2.14 -2.16
N PRO A 158 14.51 -1.52 -1.82
CA PRO A 158 14.45 -0.50 -0.78
C PRO A 158 14.89 -1.05 0.57
N SER A 159 15.52 -0.20 1.38
CA SER A 159 15.88 -0.47 2.77
C SER A 159 14.71 -0.44 3.75
N GLY A 160 13.59 0.19 3.37
CA GLY A 160 12.44 0.32 4.24
C GLY A 160 11.24 0.95 3.55
N GLU A 161 10.24 1.29 4.34
CA GLU A 161 9.07 2.04 3.91
C GLU A 161 8.60 2.98 5.01
N GLU A 162 7.90 4.02 4.60
CA GLU A 162 7.20 4.93 5.47
C GLU A 162 5.72 4.90 5.11
N VAL A 163 4.87 4.68 6.11
CA VAL A 163 3.41 4.65 5.99
C VAL A 163 2.85 5.81 6.79
N VAL A 164 2.26 6.77 6.10
CA VAL A 164 1.67 7.96 6.71
C VAL A 164 0.16 7.94 6.52
N THR A 165 -0.57 7.99 7.63
CA THR A 165 -2.03 8.10 7.62
C THR A 165 -2.41 9.57 7.72
N TYR A 166 -3.22 10.03 6.78
CA TYR A 166 -3.75 11.39 6.72
C TYR A 166 -5.25 11.40 6.96
N HIS A 167 -5.69 12.23 7.91
CA HIS A 167 -7.09 12.47 8.19
C HIS A 167 -7.54 13.83 7.65
N TRP A 168 -8.71 13.89 7.03
CA TRP A 168 -9.31 15.14 6.60
C TRP A 168 -9.89 15.90 7.81
N ALA A 169 -9.36 17.09 8.11
CA ALA A 169 -9.93 17.96 9.13
C ALA A 169 -10.01 19.41 8.64
N GLY A 170 -11.20 19.99 8.75
CA GLY A 170 -11.50 21.32 8.25
C GLY A 170 -11.45 21.39 6.73
N ASN A 171 -10.31 21.85 6.20
CA ASN A 171 -10.10 22.11 4.77
C ASN A 171 -8.84 21.47 4.18
N ARG A 172 -8.19 20.55 4.91
CA ARG A 172 -6.97 19.88 4.46
C ARG A 172 -6.84 18.50 5.10
N PHE A 173 -6.03 17.68 4.46
CA PHE A 173 -5.46 16.49 5.10
C PHE A 173 -4.38 16.92 6.09
N ASN A 174 -4.46 16.37 7.29
CA ASN A 174 -3.44 16.48 8.33
C ASN A 174 -2.90 15.09 8.59
N GLU A 175 -1.59 15.00 8.79
CA GLU A 175 -0.99 13.76 9.25
C GLU A 175 -1.57 13.39 10.61
N HIS A 176 -2.11 12.18 10.68
CA HIS A 176 -2.70 11.59 11.87
C HIS A 176 -1.74 10.60 12.52
N ASP A 177 -1.05 9.80 11.69
CA ASP A 177 -0.07 8.81 12.16
C ASP A 177 1.04 8.58 11.13
N ARG A 178 2.20 8.11 11.59
CA ARG A 178 3.36 7.79 10.77
C ARG A 178 4.10 6.59 11.35
N VAL A 179 4.32 5.59 10.51
CA VAL A 179 5.11 4.40 10.83
C VAL A 179 6.27 4.29 9.85
N HIS A 180 7.47 4.08 10.37
CA HIS A 180 8.65 3.75 9.57
C HIS A 180 9.01 2.28 9.82
N ASN A 181 9.14 1.50 8.75
CA ASN A 181 9.53 0.10 8.79
C ASN A 181 10.86 -0.09 8.09
N ASP A 182 11.82 -0.71 8.77
CA ASP A 182 13.07 -1.15 8.15
C ASP A 182 12.92 -2.57 7.62
N PHE A 183 13.31 -2.78 6.36
CA PHE A 183 13.41 -4.10 5.79
C PHE A 183 14.78 -4.69 6.17
N ASN A 184 14.77 -5.63 7.12
CA ASN A 184 15.98 -6.34 7.50
C ASN A 184 16.50 -7.14 6.29
N ARG A 185 17.73 -6.82 5.85
CA ARG A 185 18.45 -7.64 4.88
C ARG A 185 18.88 -8.93 5.54
N ALA A 186 18.04 -9.97 5.47
CA ALA A 186 18.48 -11.33 5.72
C ALA A 186 19.42 -11.76 4.59
N VAL A 187 20.68 -11.30 4.65
CA VAL A 187 21.77 -11.84 3.82
C VAL A 187 22.19 -13.18 4.42
N GLY A 188 21.55 -14.25 3.97
CA GLY A 188 22.17 -15.57 4.02
C GLY A 188 23.38 -15.54 3.10
N ASN A 189 24.56 -15.18 3.62
CA ASN A 189 25.83 -15.49 2.97
C ASN A 189 26.06 -17.01 3.07
N GLY A 190 25.30 -17.76 2.29
CA GLY A 190 25.44 -19.19 2.10
C GLY A 190 26.36 -19.49 0.92
N GLU A 191 27.62 -19.12 1.05
CA GLU A 191 28.73 -19.73 0.32
C GLU A 191 29.67 -20.19 1.46
N GLY A 192 29.46 -21.36 2.07
CA GLY A 192 29.58 -22.64 1.40
C GLY A 192 31.06 -23.02 1.36
N ASP A 193 31.66 -23.25 2.54
CA ASP A 193 32.95 -23.93 2.64
C ASP A 193 32.76 -25.32 2.00
N LEU A 194 33.18 -25.46 0.75
CA LEU A 194 33.14 -26.72 0.04
C LEU A 194 34.11 -27.67 0.78
N PRO A 195 33.66 -28.82 1.32
CA PRO A 195 34.60 -29.79 1.84
C PRO A 195 35.52 -30.22 0.70
N GLY A 196 36.83 -30.00 0.90
CA GLY A 196 37.87 -30.33 -0.07
C GLY A 196 37.68 -31.75 -0.60
N ALA A 197 37.74 -31.88 -1.93
CA ALA A 197 37.69 -33.17 -2.60
C ALA A 197 38.73 -34.11 -1.99
N ALA A 198 38.26 -35.18 -1.34
CA ALA A 198 39.11 -36.29 -0.95
C ALA A 198 39.62 -36.96 -2.25
N GLU A 199 40.93 -36.96 -2.45
CA GLU A 199 41.58 -37.77 -3.47
C GLU A 199 41.22 -39.25 -3.27
N PRO A 200 40.94 -40.01 -4.36
CA PRO A 200 40.80 -41.44 -4.26
C PRO A 200 42.19 -42.08 -4.10
N ALA A 201 42.43 -42.76 -2.97
CA ALA A 201 43.57 -43.63 -2.81
C ALA A 201 43.52 -44.76 -3.86
N LYS A 202 44.57 -44.88 -4.68
CA LYS A 202 44.83 -46.08 -5.49
C LYS A 202 45.86 -46.97 -4.79
N SER A 203 45.58 -48.27 -4.92
CA SER A 203 46.18 -49.47 -4.32
C SER A 203 47.70 -49.56 -4.31
#